data_AF-A0A672KYU0-F1
#
_entry.id   AF-A0A672KYU0-F1
#
_cell.length_a   1.000
_cell.length_b   1.000
_cell.length_c   1.000
_cell.angle_alpha   90.00
_cell.angle_beta   90.00
_cell.angle_gamma   90.00
#
_symmetry.space_group_name_H-M   'P 1'
#
loop_
_entity.id
_entity.type
_entity.pdbx_description
1 polymer ?
#
loop_
_entity_poly.entity_id
_entity_poly.type
_entity_poly.pdbx_seq_one_letter_code
_entity_poly.pdbx_strand_id
1 'polypeptide(L)'
;VTSHWIPLINDRTDKDSRVPLILVGNKSDLVEHSSMETILPIMNQYSEIETCVECSAKNLKNISELFYYAQKAVLHPTGPLYSPEEKEMKPSCIKALTRIFKISDLDNDGILNDNELNFFQRTCFNIPLAPQALEDVKNVVRKNMSDGVKDNGLTLKGFLFLHTLFIQRGRHETTWTVLRRFGYDDDLELTQEYLFPLLKIPPDCTTELNHNAYLFLQSVFDKNDNDRDCALSPDELKDLFKVFPYMPWGPDVNNTVCTNEQGWITYQGYLSQWTLTTYLDVQRCLEYLGYLGYSIIQEQESQAAAITITRNKRIDLQKKQTQRSVFRCNVLGVRGSGKSGFLQAFLGRNLARQKRIREDRKSYYAISTTYVYGQEKYLLLHKVLPDFEFLSEADLACDVVCLVYDISNPGSFEYCAKVYKKHFLDSKTPCVIIAAKSDLHEARQYYSLSPLDFCRKHKLHPPQLFTCNTDEAPSKDIYTKLTTMAITVRLGTVHFWGVFHWV
;
A
#
# COMPACT_ATOMS: atom_id res chain seq x y z
N VAL A 1 25.65 41.92 -19.25
CA VAL A 1 25.03 40.63 -18.88
C VAL A 1 25.99 39.83 -18.03
N THR A 2 27.11 39.38 -18.61
CA THR A 2 28.10 38.48 -18.00
C THR A 2 28.92 39.09 -16.85
N SER A 3 29.24 40.38 -16.92
CA SER A 3 30.10 41.05 -15.92
C SER A 3 29.40 41.60 -14.68
N HIS A 4 28.06 41.65 -14.68
CA HIS A 4 27.31 42.29 -13.59
C HIS A 4 26.06 41.49 -13.21
N TRP A 5 25.13 41.29 -14.14
CA TRP A 5 23.82 40.72 -13.85
C TRP A 5 23.90 39.25 -13.43
N ILE A 6 24.62 38.41 -14.17
CA ILE A 6 24.74 36.99 -13.82
C ILE A 6 25.46 36.82 -12.46
N PRO A 7 26.64 37.44 -12.22
CA PRO A 7 27.27 37.38 -10.89
C PRO A 7 26.36 37.88 -9.76
N LEU A 8 25.65 38.99 -9.96
CA LEU A 8 24.75 39.56 -8.96
C LEU A 8 23.59 38.62 -8.60
N ILE A 9 23.04 37.91 -9.58
CA ILE A 9 21.97 36.93 -9.35
C ILE A 9 22.54 35.75 -8.58
N ASN A 10 23.65 35.18 -9.05
CA ASN A 10 24.29 34.02 -8.42
C ASN A 10 24.74 34.29 -6.98
N ASP A 11 25.13 35.52 -6.64
CA ASP A 11 25.48 35.94 -5.27
C ASP A 11 24.24 36.09 -4.36
N ARG A 12 23.04 36.27 -4.93
CA ARG A 12 21.79 36.52 -4.20
C ARG A 12 20.81 35.35 -4.20
N THR A 13 21.01 34.36 -5.06
CA THR A 13 20.24 33.12 -5.08
C THR A 13 21.00 32.04 -4.31
N ASP A 14 20.25 31.15 -3.66
CA ASP A 14 20.86 30.01 -2.99
C ASP A 14 21.63 29.16 -4.00
N LYS A 15 22.84 28.69 -3.67
CA LYS A 15 23.71 28.01 -4.65
C LYS A 15 23.11 26.71 -5.18
N ASP A 16 22.21 26.11 -4.40
CA ASP A 16 21.49 24.90 -4.77
C ASP A 16 20.19 25.21 -5.54
N SER A 17 19.71 26.46 -5.51
CA SER A 17 18.55 26.94 -6.28
C SER A 17 19.02 27.58 -7.58
N ARG A 18 19.16 26.77 -8.64
CA ARG A 18 19.42 27.29 -10.00
C ARG A 18 18.14 27.96 -10.52
N VAL A 19 18.02 29.26 -10.28
CA VAL A 19 16.94 30.08 -10.84
C VAL A 19 17.13 30.20 -12.37
N PRO A 20 16.13 29.82 -13.19
CA PRO A 20 16.24 29.94 -14.64
C PRO A 20 16.29 31.41 -15.06
N LEU A 21 17.20 31.73 -15.98
CA LEU A 21 17.38 33.08 -16.53
C LEU A 21 16.84 33.15 -17.96
N ILE A 22 16.08 34.22 -18.22
CA ILE A 22 15.60 34.57 -19.56
C ILE A 22 16.25 35.87 -19.97
N LEU A 23 17.01 35.83 -21.07
CA LEU A 23 17.62 37.02 -21.63
C LEU A 23 16.62 37.73 -22.54
N VAL A 24 16.42 39.04 -22.33
CA VAL A 24 15.44 39.82 -23.11
C VAL A 24 16.12 40.97 -23.82
N GLY A 25 16.18 40.90 -25.14
CA GLY A 25 16.63 41.99 -26.01
C GLY A 25 15.47 42.90 -26.38
N ASN A 26 15.16 43.90 -25.55
CA ASN A 26 14.09 44.87 -25.86
C ASN A 26 14.58 45.96 -26.84
N LYS A 27 13.62 46.66 -27.46
CA LYS A 27 13.82 47.70 -28.49
C LYS A 27 14.34 47.15 -29.82
N SER A 28 13.90 45.96 -30.21
CA SER A 28 14.21 45.39 -31.53
C SER A 28 13.68 46.24 -32.69
N ASP A 29 12.85 47.26 -32.44
CA ASP A 29 12.40 48.25 -33.42
C ASP A 29 13.47 49.28 -33.79
N LEU A 30 14.56 49.39 -33.03
CA LEU A 30 15.66 50.32 -33.30
C LEU A 30 16.84 49.68 -34.04
N VAL A 31 16.80 48.36 -34.28
CA VAL A 31 17.91 47.60 -34.85
C VAL A 31 17.37 46.74 -36.00
N GLU A 32 18.00 46.83 -37.17
CA GLU A 32 17.58 46.07 -38.36
C GLU A 32 18.04 44.61 -38.35
N HIS A 33 19.07 44.28 -37.55
CA HIS A 33 19.67 42.96 -37.49
C HIS A 33 19.49 42.32 -36.11
N SER A 34 19.36 40.99 -36.10
CA SER A 34 19.27 40.22 -34.86
C SER A 34 20.63 40.13 -34.16
N SER A 35 20.63 40.28 -32.85
CA SER A 35 21.81 40.13 -31.98
C SER A 35 22.03 38.69 -31.49
N MET A 36 21.24 37.73 -32.00
CA MET A 36 21.29 36.33 -31.58
C MET A 36 22.66 35.67 -31.78
N GLU A 37 23.40 36.00 -32.86
CA GLU A 37 24.75 35.48 -33.09
C GLU A 37 25.73 35.86 -31.98
N THR A 38 25.56 37.03 -31.36
CA THR A 38 26.40 37.50 -30.25
C THR A 38 25.97 36.92 -28.91
N ILE A 39 24.71 36.50 -28.78
CA ILE A 39 24.13 35.96 -27.55
C ILE A 39 24.34 34.45 -27.43
N LEU A 40 24.34 33.72 -28.54
CA LEU A 40 24.55 32.26 -28.57
C LEU A 40 25.79 31.80 -27.79
N PRO A 41 26.98 32.42 -27.92
CA PRO A 41 28.15 32.06 -27.10
C PRO A 41 27.92 32.26 -25.60
N ILE A 42 27.16 33.29 -25.21
CA ILE A 42 26.83 33.57 -23.80
C ILE A 42 25.90 32.49 -23.26
N MET A 43 24.86 32.10 -24.02
CA MET A 43 23.96 31.01 -23.61
C MET A 43 24.70 29.68 -23.47
N ASN A 44 25.67 29.40 -24.35
CA ASN A 44 26.50 28.19 -24.25
C ASN A 44 27.47 28.23 -23.05
N GLN A 45 27.87 29.42 -22.61
CA GLN A 45 28.78 29.60 -21.48
C GLN A 45 28.04 29.55 -20.12
N TYR A 46 26.81 30.06 -20.06
CA TYR A 46 26.02 30.18 -18.83
C TYR A 46 24.76 29.31 -18.95
N SER A 47 24.83 28.10 -18.38
CA SER A 47 23.76 27.09 -18.46
C SER A 47 22.48 27.49 -17.73
N GLU A 48 22.51 28.53 -16.89
CA GLU A 48 21.33 29.10 -16.26
C GLU A 48 20.45 29.88 -17.24
N ILE A 49 20.98 30.30 -18.40
CA ILE A 49 20.21 31.02 -19.43
C ILE A 49 19.43 30.01 -20.28
N GLU A 50 18.15 29.84 -19.99
CA GLU A 50 17.29 28.88 -20.70
C GLU A 50 16.90 29.35 -22.11
N THR A 51 16.62 30.65 -22.26
CA THR A 51 16.20 31.20 -23.55
C THR A 51 16.55 32.68 -23.69
N CYS A 52 16.57 33.14 -24.94
CA CYS A 52 16.74 34.53 -25.31
C CYS A 52 15.57 34.96 -26.21
N VAL A 53 14.94 36.09 -25.88
CA VAL A 53 13.83 36.67 -26.65
C VAL A 53 14.16 38.10 -27.06
N GLU A 54 14.19 38.36 -28.35
CA GLU A 54 14.23 39.72 -28.89
C GLU A 54 12.81 40.25 -29.06
N CYS A 55 12.51 41.40 -28.45
CA CYS A 55 11.17 41.97 -28.44
C CYS A 55 11.16 43.49 -28.67
N SER A 56 10.00 44.02 -29.03
CA SER A 56 9.76 45.46 -29.07
C SER A 56 8.48 45.77 -28.31
N ALA A 57 8.63 46.40 -27.14
CA ALA A 57 7.48 46.90 -26.39
C ALA A 57 6.70 47.99 -27.15
N LYS A 58 7.38 48.77 -28.02
CA LYS A 58 6.76 49.82 -28.83
C LYS A 58 5.85 49.24 -29.92
N ASN A 59 6.35 48.22 -30.63
CA ASN A 59 5.63 47.60 -31.75
C ASN A 59 4.87 46.33 -31.33
N LEU A 60 4.86 46.00 -30.03
CA LEU A 60 4.29 44.77 -29.45
C LEU A 60 4.83 43.47 -30.08
N LYS A 61 6.07 43.50 -30.59
CA LYS A 61 6.72 42.33 -31.20
C LYS A 61 7.24 41.39 -30.11
N ASN A 62 6.89 40.09 -30.20
CA ASN A 62 7.33 39.00 -29.31
C ASN A 62 7.07 39.20 -27.81
N ILE A 63 6.16 40.12 -27.44
CA ILE A 63 5.81 40.36 -26.04
C ILE A 63 5.09 39.15 -25.43
N SER A 64 4.14 38.54 -26.15
CA SER A 64 3.44 37.35 -25.68
C SER A 64 4.38 36.16 -25.50
N GLU A 65 5.33 35.99 -26.42
CA GLU A 65 6.34 34.93 -26.37
C GLU A 65 7.28 35.08 -25.17
N LEU A 66 7.70 36.32 -24.86
CA LEU A 66 8.47 36.64 -23.66
C LEU A 66 7.75 36.18 -22.38
N PHE A 67 6.48 36.57 -22.22
CA PHE A 67 5.70 36.19 -21.04
C PHE A 67 5.44 34.68 -20.99
N TYR A 68 5.21 34.05 -22.14
CA TYR A 68 5.06 32.60 -22.23
C TYR A 68 6.31 31.87 -21.74
N TYR A 69 7.50 32.23 -22.20
CA TYR A 69 8.73 31.59 -21.72
C TYR A 69 8.99 31.87 -20.23
N ALA A 70 8.68 33.08 -19.75
CA ALA A 70 8.80 33.40 -18.32
C ALA A 70 7.89 32.54 -17.45
N GLN A 71 6.63 32.36 -17.86
CA GLN A 71 5.70 31.45 -17.17
C GLN A 71 6.19 30.01 -17.26
N LYS A 72 6.64 29.57 -18.43
CA LYS A 72 7.10 28.20 -18.67
C LYS A 72 8.32 27.84 -17.82
N ALA A 73 9.29 28.74 -17.66
CA ALA A 73 10.48 28.50 -16.85
C ALA A 73 10.16 28.25 -15.36
N VAL A 74 9.09 28.87 -14.85
CA VAL A 74 8.61 28.66 -13.48
C VAL A 74 7.68 27.44 -13.39
N LEU A 75 6.77 27.29 -14.35
CA LEU A 75 5.77 26.22 -14.34
C LEU A 75 6.34 24.88 -14.76
N HIS A 76 7.46 24.80 -15.49
CA HIS A 76 8.00 23.57 -16.06
C HIS A 76 9.53 23.60 -16.02
N PRO A 77 10.16 23.71 -14.83
CA PRO A 77 11.59 23.98 -14.72
C PRO A 77 12.43 22.86 -15.37
N THR A 78 13.44 23.22 -16.17
CA THR A 78 14.31 22.21 -16.82
C THR A 78 15.31 21.61 -15.83
N GLY A 79 15.72 22.40 -14.83
CA GLY A 79 16.77 22.07 -13.87
C GLY A 79 16.61 20.73 -13.14
N PRO A 80 15.43 20.35 -12.62
CA PRO A 80 15.23 19.05 -11.98
C PRO A 80 15.31 17.86 -12.94
N LEU A 81 15.02 18.06 -14.23
CA LEU A 81 14.89 16.98 -15.20
C LEU A 81 16.21 16.59 -15.87
N TYR A 82 17.04 17.58 -16.20
CA TYR A 82 18.15 17.42 -17.13
C TYR A 82 19.38 18.22 -16.71
N SER A 83 20.56 17.66 -16.99
CA SER A 83 21.85 18.30 -16.82
C SER A 83 22.36 18.78 -18.18
N PRO A 84 22.32 20.09 -18.49
CA PRO A 84 22.88 20.61 -19.74
C PRO A 84 24.37 20.33 -19.89
N GLU A 85 25.12 20.30 -18.77
CA GLU A 85 26.56 20.06 -18.75
C GLU A 85 26.91 18.62 -19.15
N GLU A 86 26.24 17.64 -18.54
CA GLU A 86 26.46 16.21 -18.82
C GLU A 86 25.70 15.74 -20.07
N LYS A 87 24.76 16.56 -20.58
CA LYS A 87 23.83 16.22 -21.67
C LYS A 87 22.99 14.97 -21.37
N GLU A 88 22.69 14.72 -20.11
CA GLU A 88 21.91 13.57 -19.64
C GLU A 88 20.77 13.97 -18.70
N MET A 89 19.74 13.11 -18.61
CA MET A 89 18.68 13.28 -17.61
C MET A 89 19.22 13.02 -16.21
N LYS A 90 18.75 13.78 -15.22
CA LYS A 90 19.17 13.60 -13.83
C LYS A 90 18.71 12.26 -13.27
N PRO A 91 19.46 11.63 -12.34
CA PRO A 91 19.09 10.34 -11.74
C PRO A 91 17.70 10.31 -11.08
N SER A 92 17.29 11.41 -10.43
CA SER A 92 15.96 11.55 -9.83
C SER A 92 14.84 11.48 -10.88
N CYS A 93 15.01 12.16 -12.00
CA CYS A 93 14.08 12.13 -13.14
C CYS A 93 14.00 10.72 -13.74
N ILE A 94 15.15 10.05 -13.95
CA ILE A 94 15.20 8.67 -14.45
C ILE A 94 14.46 7.72 -13.48
N LYS A 95 14.68 7.87 -12.18
CA LYS A 95 14.01 7.07 -11.14
C LYS A 95 12.49 7.27 -11.19
N ALA A 96 12.03 8.52 -11.26
CA ALA A 96 10.60 8.85 -11.35
C ALA A 96 9.95 8.26 -12.61
N LEU A 97 10.55 8.48 -13.78
CA LEU A 97 10.07 7.95 -15.06
C LEU A 97 10.11 6.42 -15.13
N THR A 98 11.10 5.78 -14.50
CA THR A 98 11.18 4.32 -14.42
C THR A 98 10.04 3.75 -13.58
N ARG A 99 9.69 4.40 -12.46
CA ARG A 99 8.49 4.02 -11.69
C ARG A 99 7.22 4.20 -12.51
N ILE A 100 7.08 5.31 -13.24
CA ILE A 100 5.93 5.57 -14.12
C ILE A 100 5.80 4.49 -15.20
N PHE A 101 6.91 4.11 -15.83
CA PHE A 101 6.95 3.02 -16.79
C PHE A 101 6.43 1.71 -16.16
N LYS A 102 6.95 1.32 -14.99
CA LYS A 102 6.55 0.08 -14.30
C LYS A 102 5.09 0.07 -13.82
N ILE A 103 4.50 1.23 -13.58
CA ILE A 103 3.06 1.37 -13.26
C ILE A 103 2.22 1.28 -14.55
N SER A 104 2.74 1.79 -15.66
CA SER A 104 2.06 1.81 -16.96
C SER A 104 2.14 0.47 -17.69
N ASP A 105 3.14 -0.34 -17.35
CA ASP A 105 3.30 -1.75 -17.72
C ASP A 105 2.32 -2.59 -16.88
N LEU A 106 1.15 -2.86 -17.48
CA LEU A 106 -0.01 -3.43 -16.81
C LEU A 106 0.07 -4.95 -16.75
N ASP A 107 0.68 -5.58 -17.75
CA ASP A 107 0.91 -7.03 -17.80
C ASP A 107 2.30 -7.45 -17.31
N ASN A 108 3.18 -6.48 -17.00
CA ASN A 108 4.50 -6.67 -16.41
C ASN A 108 5.49 -7.42 -17.32
N ASP A 109 5.31 -7.35 -18.64
CA ASP A 109 6.16 -8.02 -19.63
C ASP A 109 7.46 -7.25 -19.96
N GLY A 110 7.60 -6.03 -19.41
CA GLY A 110 8.76 -5.16 -19.55
C GLY A 110 8.73 -4.26 -20.78
N ILE A 111 7.62 -4.22 -21.53
CA ILE A 111 7.36 -3.29 -22.62
C ILE A 111 6.03 -2.57 -22.41
N LEU A 112 5.83 -1.45 -23.10
CA LEU A 112 4.51 -0.80 -23.21
C LEU A 112 3.95 -1.11 -24.59
N ASN A 113 2.98 -2.02 -24.64
CA ASN A 113 2.27 -2.36 -25.87
C ASN A 113 1.31 -1.22 -26.30
N ASP A 114 0.65 -1.36 -27.45
CA ASP A 114 -0.22 -0.30 -27.98
C ASP A 114 -1.41 0.03 -27.07
N ASN A 115 -1.93 -0.94 -26.33
CA ASN A 115 -3.05 -0.71 -25.42
C ASN A 115 -2.57 0.11 -24.20
N GLU A 116 -1.41 -0.24 -23.65
CA GLU A 116 -0.81 0.44 -22.50
C GLU A 116 -0.33 1.84 -22.87
N LEU A 117 0.26 2.02 -24.06
CA LEU A 117 0.63 3.35 -24.57
C LEU A 117 -0.61 4.22 -24.77
N ASN A 118 -1.71 3.67 -25.31
CA ASN A 118 -2.96 4.41 -25.44
C ASN A 118 -3.57 4.76 -24.08
N PHE A 119 -3.54 3.82 -23.12
CA PHE A 119 -3.98 4.07 -21.75
C PHE A 119 -3.15 5.19 -21.11
N PHE A 120 -1.81 5.11 -21.21
CA PHE A 120 -0.88 6.13 -20.72
C PHE A 120 -1.15 7.50 -21.34
N GLN A 121 -1.35 7.56 -22.67
CA GLN A 121 -1.65 8.80 -23.39
C GLN A 121 -2.99 9.40 -22.97
N ARG A 122 -4.05 8.59 -22.87
CA ARG A 122 -5.35 9.05 -22.38
C ARG A 122 -5.24 9.61 -20.97
N THR A 123 -4.55 8.89 -20.09
CA THR A 123 -4.38 9.27 -18.68
C THR A 123 -3.59 10.57 -18.53
N CYS A 124 -2.55 10.80 -19.33
CA CYS A 124 -1.69 11.99 -19.21
C CYS A 124 -2.17 13.19 -20.02
N PHE A 125 -2.76 12.99 -21.20
CA PHE A 125 -3.02 14.04 -22.18
C PHE A 125 -4.47 14.13 -22.64
N ASN A 126 -5.37 13.29 -22.10
CA ASN A 126 -6.80 13.23 -22.44
C ASN A 126 -7.12 12.90 -23.92
N ILE A 127 -6.11 12.58 -24.74
CA ILE A 127 -6.26 12.31 -26.17
C ILE A 127 -5.44 11.06 -26.51
N PRO A 128 -6.06 9.99 -27.05
CA PRO A 128 -5.30 8.84 -27.53
C PRO A 128 -4.54 9.20 -28.81
N LEU A 129 -3.42 8.55 -29.03
CA LEU A 129 -2.67 8.73 -30.28
C LEU A 129 -3.31 7.89 -31.40
N ALA A 130 -3.37 8.45 -32.61
CA ALA A 130 -3.74 7.66 -33.78
C ALA A 130 -2.73 6.50 -33.96
N PRO A 131 -3.14 5.31 -34.43
CA PRO A 131 -2.23 4.16 -34.59
C PRO A 131 -0.98 4.48 -35.41
N GLN A 132 -1.13 5.28 -36.47
CA GLN A 132 0.01 5.74 -37.28
C GLN A 132 0.99 6.61 -36.48
N ALA A 133 0.48 7.50 -35.62
CA ALA A 133 1.33 8.37 -34.80
C ALA A 133 2.11 7.57 -33.75
N LEU A 134 1.52 6.52 -33.17
CA LEU A 134 2.24 5.58 -32.29
C LEU A 134 3.37 4.88 -33.04
N GLU A 135 3.11 4.40 -34.25
CA GLU A 135 4.11 3.73 -35.06
C GLU A 135 5.24 4.69 -35.47
N ASP A 136 4.91 5.95 -35.78
CA ASP A 136 5.90 6.99 -36.06
C ASP A 136 6.80 7.27 -34.85
N VAL A 137 6.24 7.31 -33.64
CA VAL A 137 7.01 7.43 -32.39
C VAL A 137 7.95 6.24 -32.22
N LYS A 138 7.46 5.01 -32.38
CA LYS A 138 8.31 3.79 -32.31
C LYS A 138 9.40 3.81 -33.38
N ASN A 139 9.11 4.26 -34.59
CA ASN A 139 10.08 4.40 -35.67
C ASN A 139 11.18 5.41 -35.35
N VAL A 140 10.85 6.52 -34.67
CA VAL A 140 11.87 7.45 -34.15
C VAL A 140 12.78 6.75 -33.15
N VAL A 141 12.24 5.94 -32.24
CA VAL A 141 13.04 5.18 -31.27
C VAL A 141 13.94 4.17 -31.99
N ARG A 142 13.39 3.32 -32.87
CA ARG A 142 14.15 2.31 -33.62
C ARG A 142 15.32 2.89 -34.43
N LYS A 143 15.15 4.10 -34.98
CA LYS A 143 16.21 4.80 -35.73
C LYS A 143 17.38 5.26 -34.86
N ASN A 144 17.16 5.50 -33.57
CA ASN A 144 18.17 6.04 -32.66
C ASN A 144 18.71 5.00 -31.67
N MET A 145 17.93 3.94 -31.39
CA MET A 145 18.24 2.93 -30.39
C MET A 145 17.72 1.56 -30.83
N SER A 146 18.59 0.56 -30.88
CA SER A 146 18.25 -0.80 -31.32
C SER A 146 17.43 -1.58 -30.30
N ASP A 147 17.59 -1.31 -29.01
CA ASP A 147 16.88 -1.98 -27.89
C ASP A 147 15.77 -1.10 -27.26
N GLY A 148 15.37 -0.03 -27.94
CA GLY A 148 14.32 0.88 -27.49
C GLY A 148 12.89 0.39 -27.80
N VAL A 149 12.74 -0.55 -28.73
CA VAL A 149 11.46 -1.18 -29.08
C VAL A 149 11.68 -2.68 -29.20
N LYS A 150 10.84 -3.47 -28.52
CA LYS A 150 10.89 -4.94 -28.52
C LYS A 150 9.47 -5.48 -28.66
N ASP A 151 9.27 -6.51 -29.48
CA ASP A 151 7.96 -7.16 -29.71
C ASP A 151 6.82 -6.16 -30.02
N ASN A 152 7.16 -5.11 -30.79
CA ASN A 152 6.30 -3.96 -31.10
C ASN A 152 5.84 -3.11 -29.90
N GLY A 153 6.36 -3.33 -28.69
CA GLY A 153 6.17 -2.45 -27.54
C GLY A 153 7.39 -1.59 -27.24
N LEU A 154 7.16 -0.48 -26.54
CA LEU A 154 8.21 0.45 -26.13
C LEU A 154 8.91 -0.07 -24.87
N THR A 155 10.23 -0.27 -24.92
CA THR A 155 10.99 -0.70 -23.73
C THR A 155 11.21 0.47 -22.77
N LEU A 156 11.62 0.20 -21.52
CA LEU A 156 12.02 1.25 -20.57
C LEU A 156 13.10 2.18 -21.16
N LYS A 157 14.08 1.62 -21.88
CA LYS A 157 15.13 2.42 -22.52
C LYS A 157 14.57 3.33 -23.61
N GLY A 158 13.65 2.81 -24.43
CA GLY A 158 12.94 3.61 -25.42
C GLY A 158 12.10 4.71 -24.80
N PHE A 159 11.41 4.42 -23.69
CA PHE A 159 10.61 5.39 -22.93
C PHE A 159 11.46 6.53 -22.38
N LEU A 160 12.59 6.21 -21.73
CA LEU A 160 13.53 7.21 -21.24
C LEU A 160 14.14 8.02 -22.40
N PHE A 161 14.48 7.37 -23.51
CA PHE A 161 14.99 8.06 -24.70
C PHE A 161 13.99 9.09 -25.25
N LEU A 162 12.69 8.76 -25.31
CA LEU A 162 11.66 9.71 -25.76
C LEU A 162 11.59 10.94 -24.84
N HIS A 163 11.65 10.75 -23.53
CA HIS A 163 11.66 11.85 -22.58
C HIS A 163 12.92 12.73 -22.71
N THR A 164 14.10 12.12 -22.91
CA THR A 164 15.32 12.86 -23.25
C THR A 164 15.13 13.70 -24.51
N LEU A 165 14.56 13.13 -25.57
CA LEU A 165 14.32 13.82 -26.84
C LEU A 165 13.35 15.00 -26.69
N PHE A 166 12.30 14.85 -25.88
CA PHE A 166 11.36 15.94 -25.58
C PHE A 166 12.06 17.10 -24.87
N ILE A 167 12.88 16.79 -23.86
CA ILE A 167 13.61 17.83 -23.10
C ILE A 167 14.60 18.56 -24.02
N GLN A 168 15.42 17.82 -24.78
CA GLN A 168 16.41 18.40 -25.69
C GLN A 168 15.79 19.26 -26.80
N ARG A 169 14.55 18.97 -27.20
CA ARG A 169 13.79 19.78 -28.18
C ARG A 169 13.03 20.95 -27.55
N GLY A 170 13.27 21.26 -26.28
CA GLY A 170 12.58 22.34 -25.56
C GLY A 170 11.12 22.04 -25.23
N ARG A 171 10.69 20.77 -25.31
CA ARG A 171 9.32 20.29 -25.02
C ARG A 171 9.23 19.58 -23.66
N HIS A 172 10.01 20.03 -22.68
CA HIS A 172 10.05 19.45 -21.33
C HIS A 172 8.71 19.53 -20.58
N GLU A 173 7.81 20.45 -20.95
CA GLU A 173 6.43 20.49 -20.44
C GLU A 173 5.70 19.16 -20.61
N THR A 174 5.91 18.44 -21.73
CA THR A 174 5.35 17.10 -21.94
C THR A 174 5.79 16.11 -20.86
N THR A 175 7.06 16.17 -20.45
CA THR A 175 7.59 15.34 -19.36
C THR A 175 6.99 15.75 -18.01
N TRP A 176 6.87 17.06 -17.75
CA TRP A 176 6.25 17.55 -16.52
C TRP A 176 4.76 17.19 -16.39
N THR A 177 4.01 17.23 -17.49
CA THR A 177 2.60 16.78 -17.50
C THR A 177 2.49 15.32 -17.06
N VAL A 178 3.38 14.45 -17.56
CA VAL A 178 3.44 13.04 -17.13
C VAL A 178 3.81 12.93 -15.65
N LEU A 179 4.88 13.59 -15.20
CA LEU A 179 5.32 13.55 -13.80
C LEU A 179 4.20 13.98 -12.84
N ARG A 180 3.57 15.12 -13.11
CA ARG A 180 2.48 15.66 -12.27
C ARG A 180 1.24 14.79 -12.31
N ARG A 181 0.90 14.18 -13.46
CA ARG A 181 -0.21 13.24 -13.54
C ARG A 181 -0.02 12.03 -12.63
N PHE A 182 1.24 11.62 -12.41
CA PHE A 182 1.64 10.54 -11.54
C PHE A 182 1.96 10.98 -10.10
N GLY A 183 1.63 12.22 -9.74
CA GLY A 183 1.70 12.74 -8.38
C GLY A 183 3.06 13.29 -7.97
N TYR A 184 3.98 13.54 -8.91
CA TYR A 184 5.26 14.18 -8.59
C TYR A 184 5.16 15.71 -8.58
N ASP A 185 5.89 16.33 -7.66
CA ASP A 185 6.14 17.78 -7.61
C ASP A 185 7.41 18.20 -8.38
N ASP A 186 7.77 19.47 -8.27
CA ASP A 186 8.92 20.08 -8.96
C ASP A 186 10.26 19.58 -8.41
N ASP A 187 10.28 18.98 -7.22
CA ASP A 187 11.45 18.32 -6.63
C ASP A 187 11.55 16.83 -7.01
N LEU A 188 10.59 16.34 -7.82
CA LEU A 188 10.46 14.95 -8.24
C LEU A 188 10.20 13.98 -7.08
N GLU A 189 9.52 14.48 -6.04
CA GLU A 189 9.00 13.69 -4.94
C GLU A 189 7.48 13.52 -5.07
N LEU A 190 6.94 12.43 -4.53
CA LEU A 190 5.49 12.21 -4.55
C LEU A 190 4.82 13.14 -3.54
N THR A 191 3.80 13.87 -3.98
CA THR A 191 3.13 14.86 -3.12
C THR A 191 2.43 14.21 -1.95
N GLN A 192 2.35 14.96 -0.84
CA GLN A 192 1.65 14.52 0.36
C GLN A 192 0.17 14.32 0.09
N GLU A 193 -0.43 15.14 -0.77
CA GLU A 193 -1.84 15.02 -1.17
C GLU A 193 -2.10 13.73 -1.96
N TYR A 194 -1.15 13.29 -2.78
CA TYR A 194 -1.25 12.06 -3.55
C TYR A 194 -1.12 10.80 -2.68
N LEU A 195 -0.17 10.79 -1.73
CA LEU A 195 0.11 9.65 -0.85
C LEU A 195 -0.82 9.57 0.36
N PHE A 196 -1.22 10.70 0.93
CA PHE A 196 -1.98 10.81 2.17
C PHE A 196 -3.29 11.58 1.96
N PRO A 197 -4.21 11.10 1.09
CA PRO A 197 -5.49 11.75 0.88
C PRO A 197 -6.30 11.77 2.18
N LEU A 198 -7.06 12.85 2.39
CA LEU A 198 -7.84 13.02 3.61
C LEU A 198 -8.96 11.97 3.70
N LEU A 199 -8.86 11.09 4.70
CA LEU A 199 -9.90 10.11 5.03
C LEU A 199 -10.28 10.21 6.51
N LYS A 200 -11.45 10.78 6.81
CA LYS A 200 -11.95 10.91 8.19
C LYS A 200 -12.71 9.65 8.61
N ILE A 201 -12.18 8.94 9.60
CA ILE A 201 -12.80 7.73 10.15
C ILE A 201 -13.58 8.11 11.42
N PRO A 202 -14.92 7.93 11.46
CA PRO A 202 -15.68 8.17 12.68
C PRO A 202 -15.32 7.16 13.79
N PRO A 203 -15.51 7.52 15.07
CA PRO A 203 -15.32 6.57 16.18
C PRO A 203 -16.22 5.34 16.05
N ASP A 204 -15.74 4.19 16.52
CA ASP A 204 -16.40 2.87 16.46
C ASP A 204 -16.69 2.34 15.03
N CYS A 205 -16.14 2.97 13.99
CA CYS A 205 -16.13 2.46 12.61
C CYS A 205 -14.84 1.67 12.32
N THR A 206 -14.84 0.89 11.25
CA THR A 206 -13.65 0.19 10.73
C THR A 206 -13.46 0.51 9.25
N THR A 207 -12.27 0.25 8.75
CA THR A 207 -11.89 0.45 7.34
C THR A 207 -11.68 -0.89 6.66
N GLU A 208 -12.28 -1.08 5.49
CA GLU A 208 -12.19 -2.29 4.68
C GLU A 208 -11.90 -1.91 3.22
N LEU A 209 -11.26 -2.79 2.46
CA LEU A 209 -11.11 -2.61 1.01
C LEU A 209 -12.45 -2.88 0.32
N ASN A 210 -12.82 -2.06 -0.65
CA ASN A 210 -13.98 -2.34 -1.49
C ASN A 210 -13.67 -3.38 -2.58
N HIS A 211 -14.69 -3.82 -3.29
CA HIS A 211 -14.55 -4.84 -4.33
C HIS A 211 -13.55 -4.46 -5.43
N ASN A 212 -13.60 -3.21 -5.92
CA ASN A 212 -12.69 -2.75 -6.97
C ASN A 212 -11.24 -2.67 -6.50
N ALA A 213 -11.02 -2.34 -5.22
CA ALA A 213 -9.69 -2.38 -4.62
C ALA A 213 -9.14 -3.81 -4.53
N TYR A 214 -10.00 -4.79 -4.17
CA TYR A 214 -9.60 -6.20 -4.25
C TYR A 214 -9.24 -6.60 -5.69
N LEU A 215 -10.06 -6.27 -6.70
CA LEU A 215 -9.76 -6.59 -8.10
C LEU A 215 -8.41 -5.98 -8.56
N PHE A 216 -8.14 -4.74 -8.18
CA PHE A 216 -6.85 -4.11 -8.45
C PHE A 216 -5.68 -4.85 -7.79
N LEU A 217 -5.82 -5.21 -6.52
CA LEU A 217 -4.77 -5.94 -5.81
C LEU A 217 -4.57 -7.34 -6.38
N GLN A 218 -5.63 -8.00 -6.84
CA GLN A 218 -5.56 -9.28 -7.55
C GLN A 218 -4.78 -9.13 -8.85
N SER A 219 -5.08 -8.12 -9.68
CA SER A 219 -4.32 -7.89 -10.91
C SER A 219 -2.84 -7.56 -10.63
N VAL A 220 -2.55 -6.85 -9.55
CA VAL A 220 -1.18 -6.58 -9.10
C VAL A 220 -0.46 -7.85 -8.63
N PHE A 221 -1.17 -8.80 -8.01
CA PHE A 221 -0.60 -10.10 -7.68
C PHE A 221 -0.31 -10.90 -8.95
N ASP A 222 -1.31 -11.06 -9.82
CA ASP A 222 -1.23 -11.92 -10.99
C ASP A 222 -0.14 -11.48 -11.97
N LYS A 223 0.08 -10.16 -12.11
CA LYS A 223 1.17 -9.64 -12.96
C LYS A 223 2.58 -9.87 -12.37
N ASN A 224 2.67 -10.16 -11.07
CA ASN A 224 3.93 -10.37 -10.36
C ASN A 224 4.20 -11.84 -10.03
N ASP A 225 3.20 -12.72 -10.16
CA ASP A 225 3.31 -14.19 -10.10
C ASP A 225 3.72 -14.75 -11.47
N ASN A 226 5.03 -14.73 -11.74
CA ASN A 226 5.59 -15.07 -13.05
C ASN A 226 5.57 -16.58 -13.32
N ASP A 227 5.77 -17.39 -12.29
CA ASP A 227 5.78 -18.85 -12.40
C ASP A 227 4.39 -19.49 -12.24
N ARG A 228 3.38 -18.67 -11.90
CA ARG A 228 1.96 -19.04 -11.76
C ARG A 228 1.74 -20.10 -10.69
N ASP A 229 2.54 -20.04 -9.62
CA ASP A 229 2.43 -20.96 -8.48
C ASP A 229 1.40 -20.51 -7.43
N CYS A 230 0.70 -19.39 -7.67
CA CYS A 230 -0.23 -18.74 -6.75
C CYS A 230 0.43 -18.30 -5.43
N ALA A 231 1.72 -18.02 -5.47
CA ALA A 231 2.50 -17.39 -4.41
C ALA A 231 3.47 -16.34 -4.98
N LEU A 232 4.02 -15.50 -4.09
CA LEU A 232 5.07 -14.56 -4.45
C LEU A 232 6.36 -15.01 -3.80
N SER A 233 7.29 -15.47 -4.64
CA SER A 233 8.67 -15.72 -4.27
C SER A 233 9.37 -14.43 -3.79
N PRO A 234 10.52 -14.53 -3.10
CA PRO A 234 11.28 -13.36 -2.67
C PRO A 234 11.68 -12.42 -3.82
N ASP A 235 11.96 -12.96 -4.99
CA ASP A 235 12.36 -12.18 -6.17
C ASP A 235 11.16 -11.46 -6.80
N GLU A 236 10.00 -12.11 -6.86
CA GLU A 236 8.74 -11.51 -7.34
C GLU A 236 8.26 -10.41 -6.41
N LEU A 237 8.33 -10.65 -5.10
CA LEU A 237 7.99 -9.65 -4.08
C LEU A 237 8.95 -8.46 -4.14
N LYS A 238 10.24 -8.68 -4.43
CA LYS A 238 11.20 -7.61 -4.68
C LYS A 238 10.88 -6.84 -5.96
N ASP A 239 10.43 -7.52 -7.03
CA ASP A 239 10.01 -6.86 -8.28
C ASP A 239 8.75 -6.00 -8.08
N LEU A 240 7.73 -6.54 -7.41
CA LEU A 240 6.51 -5.84 -7.01
C LEU A 240 6.84 -4.54 -6.29
N PHE A 241 7.77 -4.58 -5.34
CA PHE A 241 8.14 -3.43 -4.53
C PHE A 241 9.20 -2.50 -5.16
N LYS A 242 9.59 -2.70 -6.43
CA LYS A 242 10.44 -1.71 -7.14
C LYS A 242 9.78 -0.34 -7.32
N VAL A 243 8.44 -0.27 -7.27
CA VAL A 243 7.69 1.00 -7.32
C VAL A 243 7.56 1.66 -5.95
N PHE A 244 8.08 1.05 -4.89
CA PHE A 244 8.11 1.58 -3.53
C PHE A 244 9.48 2.23 -3.22
N PRO A 245 9.51 3.29 -2.39
CA PRO A 245 10.78 3.90 -1.97
C PRO A 245 11.53 3.07 -0.91
N TYR A 246 10.87 2.08 -0.29
CA TYR A 246 11.43 1.17 0.71
C TYR A 246 10.72 -0.20 0.65
N MET A 247 11.25 -1.21 1.34
CA MET A 247 10.59 -2.52 1.49
C MET A 247 9.41 -2.39 2.46
N PRO A 248 8.14 -2.46 2.00
CA PRO A 248 6.99 -2.14 2.85
C PRO A 248 6.62 -3.24 3.85
N TRP A 249 7.06 -4.48 3.58
CA TRP A 249 6.71 -5.66 4.36
C TRP A 249 7.96 -6.24 5.03
N GLY A 250 7.88 -6.36 6.36
CA GLY A 250 8.90 -7.02 7.16
C GLY A 250 8.86 -8.55 7.03
N PRO A 251 9.90 -9.25 7.52
CA PRO A 251 9.99 -10.71 7.44
C PRO A 251 8.96 -11.43 8.34
N ASP A 252 8.26 -10.70 9.20
CA ASP A 252 7.15 -11.16 10.04
C ASP A 252 5.84 -11.31 9.27
N VAL A 253 5.68 -10.66 8.11
CA VAL A 253 4.49 -10.78 7.24
C VAL A 253 4.29 -12.23 6.81
N ASN A 254 5.38 -12.94 6.45
CA ASN A 254 5.33 -14.37 6.16
C ASN A 254 4.82 -15.21 7.33
N ASN A 255 4.76 -14.69 8.57
CA ASN A 255 4.16 -15.37 9.72
C ASN A 255 2.86 -14.74 10.20
N THR A 256 2.33 -13.77 9.46
CA THR A 256 1.06 -13.09 9.72
C THR A 256 -0.06 -13.61 8.81
N VAL A 257 0.29 -14.07 7.62
CA VAL A 257 -0.66 -14.50 6.58
C VAL A 257 -0.37 -15.92 6.08
N CYS A 258 -1.27 -16.45 5.24
CA CYS A 258 -1.07 -17.75 4.61
C CYS A 258 0.15 -17.76 3.68
N THR A 259 0.91 -18.85 3.74
CA THR A 259 2.10 -19.07 2.91
C THR A 259 2.11 -20.50 2.37
N ASN A 260 2.72 -20.72 1.20
CA ASN A 260 2.93 -22.05 0.64
C ASN A 260 3.94 -22.87 1.49
N GLU A 261 4.33 -24.05 1.02
CA GLU A 261 5.25 -24.94 1.73
C GLU A 261 6.66 -24.33 1.91
N GLN A 262 7.09 -23.50 0.96
CA GLN A 262 8.38 -22.80 0.98
C GLN A 262 8.37 -21.53 1.87
N GLY A 263 7.19 -21.14 2.36
CA GLY A 263 7.02 -19.94 3.18
C GLY A 263 6.80 -18.66 2.36
N TRP A 264 6.55 -18.78 1.06
CA TRP A 264 6.20 -17.67 0.17
C TRP A 264 4.74 -17.28 0.36
N ILE A 265 4.45 -15.98 0.22
CA ILE A 265 3.11 -15.44 0.50
C ILE A 265 2.17 -15.90 -0.61
N THR A 266 1.11 -16.65 -0.28
CA THR A 266 0.15 -17.09 -1.30
C THR A 266 -0.74 -15.94 -1.76
N TYR A 267 -1.46 -16.12 -2.87
CA TYR A 267 -2.52 -15.20 -3.32
C TYR A 267 -3.45 -14.77 -2.19
N GLN A 268 -4.00 -15.74 -1.45
CA GLN A 268 -4.89 -15.44 -0.32
C GLN A 268 -4.15 -14.76 0.83
N GLY A 269 -2.88 -15.09 1.05
CA GLY A 269 -2.03 -14.44 2.04
C GLY A 269 -1.77 -12.97 1.69
N TYR A 270 -1.52 -12.67 0.42
CA TYR A 270 -1.31 -11.33 -0.11
C TYR A 270 -2.53 -10.45 0.12
N LEU A 271 -3.73 -10.92 -0.27
CA LEU A 271 -4.98 -10.18 -0.01
C LEU A 271 -5.27 -10.03 1.50
N SER A 272 -4.92 -11.03 2.30
CA SER A 272 -5.04 -10.96 3.76
C SER A 272 -4.12 -9.90 4.36
N GLN A 273 -2.90 -9.73 3.85
CA GLN A 273 -1.96 -8.71 4.32
C GLN A 273 -2.45 -7.30 4.02
N TRP A 274 -3.00 -7.08 2.82
CA TRP A 274 -3.65 -5.82 2.47
C TRP A 274 -4.88 -5.53 3.32
N THR A 275 -5.71 -6.55 3.57
CA THR A 275 -6.88 -6.45 4.45
C THR A 275 -6.48 -6.07 5.89
N LEU A 276 -5.42 -6.70 6.41
CA LEU A 276 -4.88 -6.40 7.73
C LEU A 276 -4.36 -4.97 7.82
N THR A 277 -3.56 -4.55 6.83
CA THR A 277 -3.00 -3.20 6.76
C THR A 277 -4.12 -2.16 6.72
N THR A 278 -5.14 -2.39 5.89
CA THR A 278 -6.33 -1.51 5.78
C THR A 278 -7.08 -1.37 7.10
N TYR A 279 -7.22 -2.47 7.85
CA TYR A 279 -7.96 -2.48 9.11
C TYR A 279 -7.20 -1.82 10.26
N LEU A 280 -5.87 -1.98 10.31
CA LEU A 280 -5.04 -1.49 11.43
C LEU A 280 -4.45 -0.10 11.18
N ASP A 281 -4.02 0.19 9.96
CA ASP A 281 -3.34 1.43 9.57
C ASP A 281 -3.75 1.80 8.14
N VAL A 282 -4.94 2.40 8.01
CA VAL A 282 -5.48 2.78 6.70
C VAL A 282 -4.62 3.83 6.00
N GLN A 283 -3.92 4.71 6.73
CA GLN A 283 -3.07 5.72 6.12
C GLN A 283 -1.89 5.06 5.39
N ARG A 284 -1.27 4.06 6.01
CA ARG A 284 -0.24 3.25 5.34
C ARG A 284 -0.79 2.48 4.13
N CYS A 285 -2.02 1.96 4.22
CA CYS A 285 -2.65 1.32 3.08
C CYS A 285 -2.83 2.30 1.89
N LEU A 286 -3.30 3.52 2.17
CA LEU A 286 -3.46 4.57 1.15
C LEU A 286 -2.11 4.96 0.53
N GLU A 287 -1.06 5.13 1.34
CA GLU A 287 0.30 5.38 0.88
C GLU A 287 0.78 4.28 -0.08
N TYR A 288 0.58 3.01 0.29
CA TYR A 288 1.00 1.86 -0.52
C TYR A 288 0.21 1.75 -1.83
N LEU A 289 -1.10 2.04 -1.80
CA LEU A 289 -1.91 2.15 -3.03
C LEU A 289 -1.42 3.29 -3.92
N GLY A 290 -0.97 4.39 -3.33
CA GLY A 290 -0.31 5.49 -4.03
C GLY A 290 0.98 5.04 -4.74
N TYR A 291 1.84 4.29 -4.07
CA TYR A 291 3.05 3.73 -4.68
C TYR A 291 2.75 2.78 -5.83
N LEU A 292 1.70 1.97 -5.72
CA LEU A 292 1.22 1.09 -6.80
C LEU A 292 0.49 1.82 -7.94
N GLY A 293 0.17 3.11 -7.78
CA GLY A 293 -0.54 3.88 -8.82
C GLY A 293 -2.04 3.61 -8.89
N TYR A 294 -2.68 3.19 -7.79
CA TYR A 294 -4.10 2.80 -7.78
C TYR A 294 -5.02 3.87 -8.38
N SER A 295 -4.96 5.12 -7.90
CA SER A 295 -5.84 6.20 -8.39
C SER A 295 -5.64 6.50 -9.87
N ILE A 296 -4.45 6.23 -10.41
CA ILE A 296 -4.10 6.46 -11.81
C ILE A 296 -4.69 5.33 -12.66
N ILE A 297 -4.42 4.07 -12.29
CA ILE A 297 -4.86 2.88 -13.02
C ILE A 297 -6.38 2.75 -13.00
N GLN A 298 -7.01 3.02 -11.85
CA GLN A 298 -8.47 2.93 -11.67
C GLN A 298 -9.20 4.23 -12.01
N GLU A 299 -8.48 5.24 -12.53
CA GLU A 299 -9.01 6.56 -12.91
C GLU A 299 -9.89 7.19 -11.81
N GLN A 300 -9.44 7.09 -10.55
CA GLN A 300 -10.12 7.64 -9.37
C GLN A 300 -9.48 8.97 -8.95
N GLU A 301 -10.23 9.78 -8.19
CA GLU A 301 -9.73 11.05 -7.66
C GLU A 301 -8.57 10.84 -6.66
N SER A 302 -8.63 9.80 -5.83
CA SER A 302 -7.59 9.50 -4.85
C SER A 302 -7.58 8.03 -4.42
N GLN A 303 -6.56 7.64 -3.65
CA GLN A 303 -6.45 6.30 -3.07
C GLN A 303 -7.60 5.99 -2.11
N ALA A 304 -8.23 7.03 -1.53
CA ALA A 304 -9.35 6.88 -0.60
C ALA A 304 -10.57 6.20 -1.24
N ALA A 305 -10.71 6.27 -2.57
CA ALA A 305 -11.75 5.58 -3.31
C ALA A 305 -11.68 4.04 -3.18
N ALA A 306 -10.55 3.48 -2.72
CA ALA A 306 -10.39 2.06 -2.43
C ALA A 306 -11.07 1.60 -1.13
N ILE A 307 -11.38 2.55 -0.23
CA ILE A 307 -11.73 2.23 1.17
C ILE A 307 -13.22 2.37 1.42
N THR A 308 -13.81 1.33 1.99
CA THR A 308 -15.15 1.36 2.60
C THR A 308 -15.01 1.64 4.09
N ILE A 309 -15.58 2.74 4.56
CA ILE A 309 -15.76 3.00 5.99
C ILE A 309 -17.05 2.32 6.44
N THR A 310 -16.94 1.37 7.36
CA THR A 310 -18.09 0.66 7.89
C THR A 310 -18.89 1.58 8.81
N ARG A 311 -20.18 1.25 9.03
CA ARG A 311 -21.00 2.02 9.97
C ARG A 311 -20.57 1.78 11.42
N ASN A 312 -20.99 2.69 12.30
CA ASN A 312 -20.70 2.64 13.72
C ASN A 312 -21.18 1.32 14.35
N LYS A 313 -20.31 0.66 15.11
CA LYS A 313 -20.57 -0.63 15.76
C LYS A 313 -21.83 -0.61 16.63
N ARG A 314 -22.17 0.51 17.28
CA ARG A 314 -23.38 0.62 18.11
C ARG A 314 -24.65 0.38 17.30
N ILE A 315 -24.67 0.80 16.03
CA ILE A 315 -25.80 0.58 15.11
C ILE A 315 -25.89 -0.91 14.76
N ASP A 316 -24.74 -1.57 14.52
CA ASP A 316 -24.71 -3.03 14.32
C ASP A 316 -25.29 -3.77 15.53
N LEU A 317 -24.90 -3.35 16.74
CA LEU A 317 -25.40 -3.99 17.97
C LEU A 317 -26.90 -3.76 18.18
N GLN A 318 -27.42 -2.56 17.87
CA GLN A 318 -28.84 -2.24 17.97
C GLN A 318 -29.68 -3.01 16.95
N LYS A 319 -29.20 -3.11 15.70
CA LYS A 319 -29.87 -3.83 14.62
C LYS A 319 -29.65 -5.34 14.64
N LYS A 320 -28.74 -5.83 15.48
CA LYS A 320 -28.30 -7.24 15.55
C LYS A 320 -27.88 -7.80 14.18
N GLN A 321 -27.27 -6.95 13.37
CA GLN A 321 -26.83 -7.27 12.02
C GLN A 321 -25.64 -6.39 11.70
N THR A 322 -24.63 -6.95 11.02
CA THR A 322 -23.49 -6.21 10.52
C THR A 322 -23.27 -6.52 9.04
N GLN A 323 -22.71 -5.54 8.31
CA GLN A 323 -22.26 -5.70 6.92
C GLN A 323 -20.74 -5.78 6.84
N ARG A 324 -20.04 -5.78 7.97
CA ARG A 324 -18.59 -5.91 8.04
C ARG A 324 -18.16 -7.26 7.46
N SER A 325 -16.97 -7.26 6.88
CA SER A 325 -16.32 -8.46 6.38
C SER A 325 -15.06 -8.81 7.17
N VAL A 326 -14.56 -7.89 7.99
CA VAL A 326 -13.35 -8.09 8.81
C VAL A 326 -13.69 -7.98 10.30
N PHE A 327 -13.33 -9.00 11.08
CA PHE A 327 -13.60 -9.06 12.52
C PHE A 327 -12.32 -9.26 13.32
N ARG A 328 -12.10 -8.43 14.35
CA ARG A 328 -10.94 -8.52 15.23
C ARG A 328 -11.23 -9.39 16.46
N CYS A 329 -10.35 -10.35 16.71
CA CYS A 329 -10.32 -11.21 17.88
C CYS A 329 -9.06 -10.97 18.70
N ASN A 330 -9.22 -10.54 19.95
CA ASN A 330 -8.10 -10.38 20.87
C ASN A 330 -7.84 -11.69 21.61
N VAL A 331 -6.60 -12.16 21.56
CA VAL A 331 -6.13 -13.41 22.17
C VAL A 331 -5.31 -13.08 23.41
N LEU A 332 -5.88 -13.32 24.60
CA LEU A 332 -5.28 -13.00 25.90
C LEU A 332 -4.97 -14.26 26.70
N GLY A 333 -3.99 -14.20 27.60
CA GLY A 333 -3.54 -15.33 28.42
C GLY A 333 -2.14 -15.09 28.99
N VAL A 334 -1.70 -15.91 29.94
CA VAL A 334 -0.34 -15.83 30.50
C VAL A 334 0.75 -16.09 29.46
N ARG A 335 1.99 -15.68 29.75
CA ARG A 335 3.16 -16.13 28.98
C ARG A 335 3.21 -17.66 28.98
N GLY A 336 3.44 -18.26 27.81
CA GLY A 336 3.48 -19.72 27.66
C GLY A 336 2.12 -20.42 27.52
N SER A 337 0.99 -19.70 27.56
CA SER A 337 -0.35 -20.32 27.48
C SER A 337 -0.72 -20.92 26.11
N GLY A 338 0.14 -20.78 25.09
CA GLY A 338 -0.12 -21.30 23.74
C GLY A 338 -0.69 -20.29 22.75
N LYS A 339 -0.85 -19.00 23.11
CA LYS A 339 -1.39 -17.95 22.23
C LYS A 339 -0.76 -17.89 20.83
N SER A 340 0.57 -17.88 20.75
CA SER A 340 1.27 -17.85 19.46
C SER A 340 0.97 -19.09 18.62
N GLY A 341 0.83 -20.25 19.26
CA GLY A 341 0.45 -21.47 18.55
C GLY A 341 -0.99 -21.46 18.06
N PHE A 342 -1.89 -20.83 18.79
CA PHE A 342 -3.26 -20.56 18.34
C PHE A 342 -3.28 -19.65 17.09
N LEU A 343 -2.50 -18.57 17.08
CA LEU A 343 -2.40 -17.69 15.89
C LEU A 343 -1.86 -18.44 14.66
N GLN A 344 -0.77 -19.19 14.81
CA GLN A 344 -0.14 -19.88 13.69
C GLN A 344 -0.95 -21.07 13.19
N ALA A 345 -1.70 -21.74 14.07
CA ALA A 345 -2.63 -22.79 13.70
C ALA A 345 -3.76 -22.27 12.79
N PHE A 346 -4.20 -21.02 12.97
CA PHE A 346 -5.17 -20.40 12.07
C PHE A 346 -4.64 -20.31 10.62
N LEU A 347 -3.34 -20.11 10.47
CA LEU A 347 -2.63 -20.12 9.19
C LEU A 347 -2.31 -21.55 8.67
N GLY A 348 -2.86 -22.59 9.30
CA GLY A 348 -2.67 -23.99 8.92
C GLY A 348 -1.34 -24.60 9.35
N ARG A 349 -0.67 -24.03 10.36
CA ARG A 349 0.67 -24.46 10.78
C ARG A 349 0.61 -25.25 12.09
N ASN A 350 0.98 -26.52 12.04
CA ASN A 350 1.14 -27.35 13.24
C ASN A 350 2.37 -26.96 14.06
N LEU A 351 2.50 -27.54 15.25
CA LEU A 351 3.57 -27.25 16.20
C LEU A 351 4.97 -27.51 15.63
N ALA A 352 5.13 -28.56 14.82
CA ALA A 352 6.40 -28.88 14.18
C ALA A 352 6.87 -27.78 13.22
N ARG A 353 5.95 -27.24 12.40
CA ARG A 353 6.23 -26.09 11.52
C ARG A 353 6.51 -24.81 12.31
N GLN A 354 5.74 -24.58 13.38
CA GLN A 354 5.92 -23.40 14.23
C GLN A 354 7.28 -23.35 14.92
N LYS A 355 7.86 -24.50 15.31
CA LYS A 355 9.21 -24.57 15.91
C LYS A 355 10.32 -24.09 14.97
N ARG A 356 10.08 -24.04 13.66
CA ARG A 356 11.03 -23.53 12.65
C ARG A 356 10.97 -22.00 12.49
N ILE A 357 9.99 -21.34 13.10
CA ILE A 357 9.83 -19.88 13.05
C ILE A 357 10.89 -19.24 13.95
N ARG A 358 11.74 -18.40 13.35
CA ARG A 358 12.75 -17.63 14.07
C ARG A 358 12.12 -16.53 14.93
N GLU A 359 12.77 -16.18 16.04
CA GLU A 359 12.27 -15.18 17.00
C GLU A 359 12.07 -13.80 16.35
N ASP A 360 13.00 -13.38 15.50
CA ASP A 360 13.00 -12.09 14.77
C ASP A 360 11.91 -12.00 13.69
N ARG A 361 11.21 -13.10 13.41
CA ARG A 361 10.13 -13.16 12.42
C ARG A 361 8.77 -13.45 13.04
N LYS A 362 8.66 -13.43 14.37
CA LYS A 362 7.38 -13.68 15.05
C LYS A 362 6.44 -12.50 14.87
N SER A 363 5.23 -12.79 14.43
CA SER A 363 4.14 -11.82 14.40
C SER A 363 3.24 -11.91 15.63
N TYR A 364 2.66 -10.78 16.00
CA TYR A 364 1.58 -10.67 16.99
C TYR A 364 0.20 -10.72 16.34
N TYR A 365 0.13 -10.80 15.03
CA TYR A 365 -1.10 -10.86 14.26
C TYR A 365 -1.16 -12.16 13.44
N ALA A 366 -2.37 -12.63 13.20
CA ALA A 366 -2.65 -13.64 12.18
C ALA A 366 -3.99 -13.33 11.52
N ILE A 367 -4.03 -13.36 10.19
CA ILE A 367 -5.26 -13.10 9.43
C ILE A 367 -5.43 -14.13 8.32
N SER A 368 -6.67 -14.58 8.15
CA SER A 368 -7.09 -15.49 7.08
C SER A 368 -8.62 -15.44 6.96
N THR A 369 -9.17 -16.15 5.99
CA THR A 369 -10.62 -16.25 5.81
C THR A 369 -11.23 -17.43 6.56
N THR A 370 -12.50 -17.24 6.90
CA THR A 370 -13.40 -18.21 7.53
C THR A 370 -14.74 -18.14 6.83
N TYR A 371 -15.49 -19.25 6.84
CA TYR A 371 -16.80 -19.33 6.18
C TYR A 371 -17.90 -19.44 7.24
N VAL A 372 -18.77 -18.44 7.30
CA VAL A 372 -19.90 -18.40 8.24
C VAL A 372 -21.19 -18.32 7.44
N TYR A 373 -22.05 -19.33 7.56
CA TYR A 373 -23.31 -19.44 6.81
C TYR A 373 -23.13 -19.29 5.29
N GLY A 374 -22.05 -19.86 4.74
CA GLY A 374 -21.71 -19.78 3.32
C GLY A 374 -21.11 -18.44 2.88
N GLN A 375 -20.92 -17.48 3.79
CA GLN A 375 -20.27 -16.20 3.49
C GLN A 375 -18.80 -16.23 3.93
N GLU A 376 -17.91 -15.85 3.03
CA GLU A 376 -16.50 -15.65 3.36
C GLU A 376 -16.32 -14.37 4.18
N LYS A 377 -15.56 -14.47 5.28
CA LYS A 377 -15.26 -13.38 6.21
C LYS A 377 -13.81 -13.48 6.68
N TYR A 378 -13.17 -12.34 6.91
CA TYR A 378 -11.84 -12.26 7.49
C TYR A 378 -11.90 -12.28 9.01
N LEU A 379 -11.10 -13.14 9.62
CA LEU A 379 -10.82 -13.11 11.05
C LEU A 379 -9.41 -12.59 11.27
N LEU A 380 -9.27 -11.55 12.08
CA LEU A 380 -7.99 -10.97 12.48
C LEU A 380 -7.72 -11.32 13.93
N LEU A 381 -6.74 -12.19 14.18
CA LEU A 381 -6.28 -12.54 15.51
C LEU A 381 -5.17 -11.58 15.95
N HIS A 382 -5.32 -10.98 17.13
CA HIS A 382 -4.30 -10.14 17.76
C HIS A 382 -3.86 -10.76 19.08
N LYS A 383 -2.59 -11.16 19.19
CA LYS A 383 -1.99 -11.64 20.43
C LYS A 383 -1.66 -10.47 21.35
N VAL A 384 -2.47 -10.29 22.38
CA VAL A 384 -2.25 -9.26 23.41
C VAL A 384 -1.17 -9.73 24.37
N LEU A 385 -0.20 -8.86 24.65
CA LEU A 385 0.86 -9.11 25.64
C LEU A 385 0.31 -8.95 27.07
N PRO A 386 0.74 -9.81 28.01
CA PRO A 386 0.07 -9.99 29.29
C PRO A 386 0.30 -8.91 30.35
N ASP A 387 0.76 -7.70 30.00
CA ASP A 387 0.99 -6.63 30.98
C ASP A 387 -0.34 -6.04 31.49
N PHE A 388 -0.88 -6.73 32.49
CA PHE A 388 -2.19 -6.53 33.14
C PHE A 388 -2.45 -5.14 33.71
N GLU A 389 -1.40 -4.40 34.03
CA GLU A 389 -1.52 -3.11 34.69
C GLU A 389 -1.86 -1.98 33.71
N PHE A 390 -1.66 -2.20 32.39
CA PHE A 390 -1.73 -1.13 31.39
C PHE A 390 -2.53 -1.47 30.12
N LEU A 391 -3.45 -2.44 30.15
CA LEU A 391 -4.34 -2.69 29.01
C LEU A 391 -5.23 -1.47 28.76
N SER A 392 -4.99 -0.75 27.66
CA SER A 392 -5.78 0.42 27.27
C SER A 392 -7.14 0.00 26.72
N GLU A 393 -8.09 0.94 26.65
CA GLU A 393 -9.37 0.70 25.96
C GLU A 393 -9.16 0.32 24.48
N ALA A 394 -8.10 0.84 23.84
CA ALA A 394 -7.74 0.51 22.47
C ALA A 394 -7.25 -0.95 22.34
N ASP A 395 -6.47 -1.45 23.31
CA ASP A 395 -6.01 -2.85 23.34
C ASP A 395 -7.15 -3.83 23.56
N LEU A 396 -8.22 -3.41 24.25
CA LEU A 396 -9.38 -4.23 24.56
C LEU A 396 -10.49 -4.16 23.50
N ALA A 397 -10.47 -3.15 22.62
CA ALA A 397 -11.42 -3.02 21.54
C ALA A 397 -11.32 -4.22 20.58
N CYS A 398 -12.38 -5.00 20.45
CA CYS A 398 -12.44 -6.14 19.52
C CYS A 398 -13.89 -6.57 19.31
N ASP A 399 -14.11 -7.44 18.35
CA ASP A 399 -15.42 -8.03 18.05
C ASP A 399 -15.66 -9.32 18.82
N VAL A 400 -14.60 -10.03 19.20
CA VAL A 400 -14.64 -11.22 20.06
C VAL A 400 -13.35 -11.36 20.88
N VAL A 401 -13.44 -11.95 22.06
CA VAL A 401 -12.31 -12.19 22.96
C VAL A 401 -12.05 -13.68 23.08
N CYS A 402 -10.78 -14.05 22.96
CA CYS A 402 -10.27 -15.40 23.14
C CYS A 402 -9.36 -15.44 24.38
N LEU A 403 -9.85 -16.04 25.47
CA LEU A 403 -9.11 -16.20 26.73
C LEU A 403 -8.45 -17.58 26.76
N VAL A 404 -7.13 -17.61 26.60
CA VAL A 404 -6.34 -18.84 26.43
C VAL A 404 -5.59 -19.18 27.71
N TYR A 405 -5.92 -20.33 28.30
CA TYR A 405 -5.17 -20.94 29.38
C TYR A 405 -4.52 -22.26 28.93
N ASP A 406 -3.50 -22.69 29.65
CA ASP A 406 -2.75 -23.92 29.39
C ASP A 406 -3.21 -25.00 30.36
N ILE A 407 -3.75 -26.10 29.83
CA ILE A 407 -4.29 -27.17 30.68
C ILE A 407 -3.23 -27.83 31.54
N SER A 408 -1.95 -27.83 31.13
CA SER A 408 -0.87 -28.43 31.91
C SER A 408 -0.28 -27.46 32.95
N ASN A 409 -0.69 -26.18 32.95
CA ASN A 409 -0.23 -25.18 33.91
C ASN A 409 -1.37 -24.82 34.89
N PRO A 410 -1.29 -25.27 36.16
CA PRO A 410 -2.32 -25.01 37.17
C PRO A 410 -2.65 -23.54 37.46
N GLY A 411 -1.71 -22.62 37.23
CA GLY A 411 -1.89 -21.19 37.50
C GLY A 411 -2.39 -20.39 36.31
N SER A 412 -2.51 -20.99 35.13
CA SER A 412 -2.76 -20.25 33.89
C SER A 412 -4.21 -19.75 33.78
N PHE A 413 -5.19 -20.49 34.32
CA PHE A 413 -6.60 -20.10 34.23
C PHE A 413 -6.96 -18.89 35.09
N GLU A 414 -6.25 -18.67 36.20
CA GLU A 414 -6.49 -17.52 37.08
C GLU A 414 -6.39 -16.19 36.31
N TYR A 415 -5.44 -16.10 35.36
CA TYR A 415 -5.32 -14.96 34.46
C TYR A 415 -6.60 -14.69 33.69
N CYS A 416 -7.16 -15.72 33.05
CA CYS A 416 -8.35 -15.62 32.22
C CYS A 416 -9.56 -15.15 33.06
N ALA A 417 -9.71 -15.72 34.26
CA ALA A 417 -10.77 -15.34 35.19
C ALA A 417 -10.64 -13.87 35.65
N LYS A 418 -9.42 -13.41 35.97
CA LYS A 418 -9.13 -12.02 36.35
C LYS A 418 -9.42 -11.04 35.21
N VAL A 419 -8.92 -11.30 34.00
CA VAL A 419 -9.18 -10.47 32.82
C VAL A 419 -10.67 -10.38 32.53
N TYR A 420 -11.36 -11.51 32.50
CA TYR A 420 -12.80 -11.54 32.23
C TYR A 420 -13.59 -10.70 33.23
N LYS A 421 -13.34 -10.90 34.54
CA LYS A 421 -14.03 -10.14 35.58
C LYS A 421 -13.77 -8.64 35.52
N LYS A 422 -12.52 -8.24 35.21
CA LYS A 422 -12.12 -6.83 35.21
C LYS A 422 -12.62 -6.08 33.97
N HIS A 423 -12.64 -6.72 32.80
CA HIS A 423 -12.84 -6.00 31.53
C HIS A 423 -14.04 -6.47 30.70
N PHE A 424 -14.53 -7.70 30.90
CA PHE A 424 -15.50 -8.31 29.99
C PHE A 424 -16.80 -8.80 30.64
N LEU A 425 -16.89 -8.81 31.98
CA LEU A 425 -18.08 -9.23 32.72
C LEU A 425 -19.31 -8.40 32.34
N ASP A 426 -19.15 -7.07 32.29
CA ASP A 426 -20.21 -6.13 31.93
C ASP A 426 -20.13 -5.67 30.46
N SER A 427 -19.23 -6.28 29.68
CA SER A 427 -19.04 -5.95 28.27
C SER A 427 -20.09 -6.63 27.37
N LYS A 428 -20.37 -6.00 26.23
CA LYS A 428 -21.16 -6.60 25.15
C LYS A 428 -20.32 -7.52 24.26
N THR A 429 -19.00 -7.51 24.41
CA THR A 429 -18.08 -8.30 23.58
C THR A 429 -18.17 -9.79 23.97
N PRO A 430 -18.44 -10.69 23.00
CA PRO A 430 -18.45 -12.12 23.25
C PRO A 430 -17.07 -12.63 23.70
N CYS A 431 -17.07 -13.60 24.63
CA CYS A 431 -15.86 -14.21 25.16
C CYS A 431 -15.89 -15.73 24.99
N VAL A 432 -14.76 -16.30 24.58
CA VAL A 432 -14.53 -17.75 24.46
C VAL A 432 -13.33 -18.12 25.33
N ILE A 433 -13.46 -19.19 26.12
CA ILE A 433 -12.35 -19.75 26.89
C ILE A 433 -11.74 -20.91 26.09
N ILE A 434 -10.43 -20.85 25.86
CA ILE A 434 -9.63 -21.87 25.18
C ILE A 434 -8.76 -22.59 26.19
N ALA A 435 -8.95 -23.91 26.25
CA ALA A 435 -8.13 -24.86 26.98
C ALA A 435 -7.04 -25.38 26.02
N ALA A 436 -5.93 -24.63 25.92
CA ALA A 436 -4.86 -24.93 24.98
C ALA A 436 -3.94 -26.05 25.48
N LYS A 437 -3.21 -26.65 24.53
CA LYS A 437 -2.33 -27.81 24.72
C LYS A 437 -3.08 -29.04 25.20
N SER A 438 -4.26 -29.27 24.61
CA SER A 438 -5.14 -30.40 24.94
C SER A 438 -4.51 -31.79 24.70
N ASP A 439 -3.33 -31.85 24.08
CA ASP A 439 -2.50 -33.03 23.94
C ASP A 439 -1.70 -33.39 25.21
N LEU A 440 -1.61 -32.49 26.18
CA LEU A 440 -0.91 -32.70 27.44
C LEU A 440 -1.86 -33.17 28.55
N HIS A 441 -1.30 -33.70 29.65
CA HIS A 441 -2.08 -34.10 30.81
C HIS A 441 -2.72 -32.87 31.49
N GLU A 442 -4.05 -32.91 31.68
CA GLU A 442 -4.79 -31.84 32.34
C GLU A 442 -4.44 -31.76 33.83
N ALA A 443 -3.94 -30.61 34.27
CA ALA A 443 -3.65 -30.34 35.66
C ALA A 443 -4.82 -29.57 36.32
N ARG A 444 -5.10 -29.88 37.58
CA ARG A 444 -6.12 -29.16 38.36
C ARG A 444 -5.71 -27.69 38.50
N GLN A 445 -6.56 -26.79 38.00
CA GLN A 445 -6.33 -25.36 38.08
C GLN A 445 -6.46 -24.86 39.54
N TYR A 446 -5.57 -23.97 39.96
CA TYR A 446 -5.52 -23.42 41.33
C TYR A 446 -6.61 -22.40 41.62
N TYR A 447 -7.27 -21.88 40.59
CA TYR A 447 -8.37 -20.94 40.76
C TYR A 447 -9.54 -21.57 41.52
N SER A 448 -10.29 -20.75 42.28
CA SER A 448 -11.33 -21.22 43.20
C SER A 448 -12.48 -22.00 42.54
N LEU A 449 -12.70 -21.81 41.23
CA LEU A 449 -13.68 -22.54 40.43
C LEU A 449 -12.95 -23.32 39.31
N SER A 450 -13.48 -24.48 38.95
CA SER A 450 -13.03 -25.15 37.72
C SER A 450 -13.32 -24.26 36.50
N PRO A 451 -12.55 -24.36 35.40
CA PRO A 451 -12.85 -23.62 34.17
C PRO A 451 -14.27 -23.81 33.66
N LEU A 452 -14.80 -25.04 33.76
CA LEU A 452 -16.18 -25.36 33.38
C LEU A 452 -17.21 -24.67 34.28
N ASP A 453 -17.03 -24.71 35.59
CA ASP A 453 -17.97 -24.07 36.54
C ASP A 453 -17.89 -22.54 36.48
N PHE A 454 -16.71 -21.99 36.17
CA PHE A 454 -16.56 -20.57 35.86
C PHE A 454 -17.38 -20.19 34.63
N CYS A 455 -17.27 -20.95 33.53
CA CYS A 455 -18.09 -20.71 32.33
C CYS A 455 -19.58 -20.80 32.64
N ARG A 456 -20.03 -21.84 33.35
CA ARG A 456 -21.44 -22.01 33.76
C ARG A 456 -21.94 -20.82 34.58
N LYS A 457 -21.18 -20.42 35.60
CA LYS A 457 -21.50 -19.28 36.47
C LYS A 457 -21.68 -17.98 35.68
N HIS A 458 -20.84 -17.76 34.68
CA HIS A 458 -20.83 -16.53 33.87
C HIS A 458 -21.59 -16.66 32.54
N LYS A 459 -22.36 -17.75 32.34
CA LYS A 459 -23.12 -18.03 31.12
C LYS A 459 -22.26 -17.97 29.84
N LEU A 460 -21.00 -18.39 29.94
CA LEU A 460 -20.09 -18.57 28.81
C LEU A 460 -20.21 -19.99 28.26
N HIS A 461 -19.79 -20.18 27.01
CA HIS A 461 -19.64 -21.53 26.46
C HIS A 461 -18.60 -22.33 27.26
N PRO A 462 -18.74 -23.67 27.35
CA PRO A 462 -17.74 -24.53 27.98
C PRO A 462 -16.34 -24.28 27.40
N PRO A 463 -15.26 -24.46 28.18
CA PRO A 463 -13.89 -24.34 27.67
C PRO A 463 -13.70 -25.20 26.42
N GLN A 464 -13.16 -24.60 25.36
CA GLN A 464 -12.92 -25.29 24.09
C GLN A 464 -11.50 -25.87 24.12
N LEU A 465 -11.40 -27.20 24.03
CA LEU A 465 -10.11 -27.89 23.94
C LEU A 465 -9.44 -27.53 22.62
N PHE A 466 -8.13 -27.25 22.68
CA PHE A 466 -7.37 -26.89 21.50
C PHE A 466 -5.93 -27.39 21.59
N THR A 467 -5.44 -27.96 20.50
CA THR A 467 -4.02 -28.21 20.29
C THR A 467 -3.62 -27.87 18.86
N CYS A 468 -2.37 -27.46 18.70
CA CYS A 468 -1.71 -27.34 17.41
C CYS A 468 -0.65 -28.44 17.21
N ASN A 469 -0.51 -29.35 18.16
CA ASN A 469 0.37 -30.52 18.07
C ASN A 469 -0.35 -31.65 17.34
N THR A 470 -0.53 -31.44 16.03
CA THR A 470 -1.22 -32.35 15.11
C THR A 470 -0.25 -32.76 14.00
N ASP A 471 -0.43 -33.96 13.45
CA ASP A 471 0.37 -34.41 12.30
C ASP A 471 0.06 -33.54 11.06
N GLU A 472 -1.22 -33.26 10.82
CA GLU A 472 -1.71 -32.40 9.75
C GLU A 472 -1.98 -30.95 10.21
N ALA A 473 -2.50 -30.12 9.31
CA ALA A 473 -2.92 -28.74 9.63
C ALA A 473 -4.00 -28.75 10.73
N PRO A 474 -3.88 -27.89 11.77
CA PRO A 474 -4.88 -27.82 12.84
C PRO A 474 -6.27 -27.45 12.32
N SER A 475 -7.33 -28.02 12.94
CA SER A 475 -8.72 -27.71 12.59
C SER A 475 -9.01 -26.22 12.68
N LYS A 476 -9.84 -25.73 11.74
CA LYS A 476 -10.28 -24.34 11.68
C LYS A 476 -11.62 -24.06 12.36
N ASP A 477 -12.29 -25.07 12.91
CA ASP A 477 -13.66 -24.97 13.44
C ASP A 477 -13.80 -23.89 14.51
N ILE A 478 -12.78 -23.78 15.36
CA ILE A 478 -12.77 -22.81 16.45
C ILE A 478 -12.68 -21.37 15.95
N TYR A 479 -12.00 -21.12 14.84
CA TYR A 479 -11.92 -19.80 14.23
C TYR A 479 -13.25 -19.46 13.56
N THR A 480 -13.88 -20.41 12.87
CA THR A 480 -15.25 -20.23 12.34
C THR A 480 -16.23 -19.89 13.46
N LYS A 481 -16.11 -20.54 14.63
CA LYS A 481 -16.92 -20.22 15.81
C LYS A 481 -16.64 -18.81 16.35
N LEU A 482 -15.38 -18.39 16.43
CA LEU A 482 -15.01 -17.02 16.82
C LEU A 482 -15.62 -15.98 15.86
N THR A 483 -15.51 -16.20 14.55
CA THR A 483 -16.12 -15.33 13.54
C THR A 483 -17.65 -15.31 13.66
N THR A 484 -18.28 -16.47 13.86
CA THR A 484 -19.74 -16.57 14.06
C THR A 484 -20.19 -15.77 15.27
N MET A 485 -19.44 -15.83 16.38
CA MET A 485 -19.74 -15.06 17.59
C MET A 485 -19.53 -13.56 17.38
N ALA A 486 -18.51 -13.16 16.61
CA ALA A 486 -18.25 -11.76 16.28
C ALA A 486 -19.37 -11.15 15.40
N ILE A 487 -19.92 -11.92 14.45
CA ILE A 487 -21.04 -11.51 13.59
C ILE A 487 -22.35 -11.46 14.37
N THR A 488 -22.60 -12.50 15.18
CA THR A 488 -23.88 -12.69 15.86
C THR A 488 -23.92 -11.85 17.13
N VAL A 489 -24.26 -10.56 16.98
CA VAL A 489 -24.46 -9.71 18.15
C VAL A 489 -25.74 -10.14 18.90
N ARG A 490 -25.57 -11.03 19.89
CA ARG A 490 -26.57 -11.51 20.86
C ARG A 490 -27.98 -11.77 20.30
N LEU A 491 -28.16 -12.99 19.78
CA LEU A 491 -29.27 -13.82 20.27
C LEU A 491 -28.83 -14.45 21.59
N GLY A 492 -29.70 -14.47 22.60
CA GLY A 492 -29.38 -14.93 23.95
C GLY A 492 -28.66 -16.29 23.96
N THR A 493 -27.74 -16.43 24.91
CA THR A 493 -26.72 -17.48 25.08
C THR A 493 -27.22 -18.93 25.23
N VAL A 494 -28.44 -19.25 24.80
CA VAL A 494 -29.08 -20.56 25.04
C VAL A 494 -29.75 -21.18 23.80
N HIS A 495 -30.07 -20.44 22.73
CA HIS A 495 -31.04 -20.97 21.75
C HIS A 495 -30.55 -21.43 20.37
N PHE A 496 -29.26 -21.41 20.03
CA PHE A 496 -28.83 -21.82 18.68
C PHE A 496 -28.28 -23.24 18.54
N TRP A 497 -28.00 -23.95 19.64
CA TRP A 497 -27.31 -25.26 19.57
C TRP A 497 -28.21 -26.47 19.81
N GLY A 498 -29.54 -26.31 19.84
CA GLY A 498 -30.47 -27.44 19.75
C GLY A 498 -30.48 -28.12 18.37
N VAL A 499 -29.87 -27.49 17.35
CA VAL A 499 -29.92 -27.95 15.95
C VAL A 499 -28.64 -28.70 15.52
N PHE A 500 -27.54 -28.62 16.28
CA PHE A 500 -26.24 -29.20 15.89
C PHE A 500 -25.92 -30.57 16.50
N HIS A 501 -26.91 -31.27 17.06
CA HIS A 501 -26.76 -32.68 17.49
C HIS A 501 -27.50 -33.68 16.59
N TRP A 502 -28.10 -33.20 15.49
CA TRP A 502 -28.74 -34.04 14.48
C TRP A 502 -28.49 -33.48 13.07
N VAL A 503 -27.24 -33.56 12.59
CA VAL A 503 -26.88 -33.88 11.20
C VAL A 503 -25.51 -34.54 11.23
#